data_AF-A0A0G0JD79-F1
#
_entry.id   AF-A0A0G0JD79-F1
#
_cell.length_a   1.000
_cell.length_b   1.000
_cell.length_c   1.000
_cell.angle_alpha   90.00
_cell.angle_beta   90.00
_cell.angle_gamma   90.00
#
_symmetry.space_group_name_H-M   'P 1'
#
loop_
_entity.id
_entity.type
_entity.pdbx_description
1 polymer ?
#
loop_
_entity_poly.entity_id
_entity_poly.type
_entity_poly.pdbx_seq_one_letter_code
_entity_poly.pdbx_strand_id
1 'polypeptide(L)'
;MDNHPKVGVGVIILNDNRVLLLKRKNAHGDGTWAFVGGHLEFGETPEECAKREVFEEIGLRIIKTKSVAFTNDLFRKEKKHYITIFVLTKYNKKKFKSGSQTKLRS
;
A
#
# COMPACT_ATOMS: atom_id res chain seq x y z
N MET A 1 -13.28 -11.80 21.93
CA MET A 1 -12.73 -11.64 20.56
C MET A 1 -12.67 -10.16 20.29
N ASP A 2 -11.51 -9.66 19.88
CA ASP A 2 -11.37 -8.26 19.53
C ASP A 2 -12.21 -7.97 18.27
N ASN A 3 -13.25 -7.15 18.41
CA ASN A 3 -14.22 -6.83 17.36
C ASN A 3 -14.02 -5.40 16.82
N HIS A 4 -12.86 -4.79 17.13
CA HIS A 4 -12.53 -3.48 16.60
C HIS A 4 -12.03 -3.59 15.15
N PRO A 5 -12.32 -2.58 14.30
CA PRO A 5 -11.72 -2.49 12.98
C PRO A 5 -10.19 -2.48 13.07
N LYS A 6 -9.53 -3.17 12.15
CA LYS A 6 -8.08 -3.10 12.00
C LYS A 6 -7.70 -1.86 11.21
N VAL A 7 -6.50 -1.33 11.44
CA VAL A 7 -5.97 -0.19 10.67
C VAL A 7 -4.94 -0.71 9.67
N GLY A 8 -5.18 -0.41 8.39
CA GLY A 8 -4.26 -0.68 7.30
C GLY A 8 -3.74 0.61 6.68
N VAL A 9 -2.59 0.55 6.03
CA VAL A 9 -2.02 1.65 5.26
C VAL A 9 -1.82 1.18 3.82
N GLY A 10 -2.39 1.91 2.87
CA GLY A 10 -2.15 1.72 1.44
C GLY A 10 -1.32 2.86 0.87
N VAL A 11 -0.28 2.55 0.11
CA VAL A 11 0.64 3.57 -0.41
C VAL A 11 0.40 3.83 -1.89
N ILE A 12 0.01 5.06 -2.21
CA ILE A 12 -0.12 5.56 -3.57
C ILE A 12 1.23 6.15 -3.98
N ILE A 13 1.98 5.39 -4.78
CA ILE A 13 3.26 5.86 -5.33
C ILE A 13 3.01 6.40 -6.74
N LEU A 14 3.01 7.73 -6.86
CA LEU A 14 2.88 8.43 -8.14
C LEU A 14 4.24 8.58 -8.82
N ASN A 15 4.31 8.18 -10.09
CA ASN A 15 5.42 8.47 -11.00
C ASN A 15 4.84 9.07 -12.29
N ASP A 16 4.97 10.39 -12.45
CA ASP A 16 4.24 11.19 -13.43
C ASP A 16 2.73 10.94 -13.34
N ASN A 17 2.09 10.54 -14.44
CA ASN A 17 0.65 10.22 -14.51
C ASN A 17 0.38 8.71 -14.29
N ARG A 18 1.27 8.01 -13.60
CA ARG A 18 1.11 6.57 -13.34
C ARG A 18 1.18 6.26 -11.86
N VAL A 19 0.47 5.20 -11.48
CA VAL A 19 0.47 4.64 -10.13
C VAL A 19 1.14 3.28 -10.15
N LEU A 20 1.97 3.02 -9.14
CA LEU A 20 2.54 1.70 -8.91
C LEU A 20 1.53 0.78 -8.21
N LEU A 21 1.30 -0.39 -8.78
CA LEU A 21 0.53 -1.46 -8.17
C LEU A 21 1.34 -2.76 -8.16
N LEU A 22 1.12 -3.57 -7.12
CA LEU A 22 1.64 -4.92 -7.02
C LEU A 22 0.59 -5.92 -7.54
N LYS A 23 1.07 -6.94 -8.25
CA LYS A 23 0.23 -8.08 -8.62
C LYS A 23 0.39 -9.15 -7.55
N ARG A 24 -0.70 -9.49 -6.86
CA ARG A 24 -0.68 -10.54 -5.82
C ARG A 24 -0.35 -11.88 -6.48
N LYS A 25 0.61 -12.62 -5.91
CA LYS A 25 0.93 -14.01 -6.25
C LYS A 25 0.66 -14.90 -5.05
N ASN A 26 0.02 -16.05 -5.26
CA ASN A 26 -0.15 -17.09 -4.23
C ASN A 26 -0.86 -16.63 -2.94
N ALA A 27 -1.82 -15.71 -3.05
CA ALA A 27 -2.68 -15.29 -1.94
C ALA A 27 -4.16 -15.33 -2.34
N HIS A 28 -5.09 -15.21 -1.38
CA HIS A 28 -6.49 -14.92 -1.72
C HIS A 28 -6.55 -13.68 -2.62
N GLY A 29 -7.17 -13.83 -3.80
CA GLY A 29 -7.15 -12.82 -4.87
C GLY A 29 -5.93 -12.91 -5.79
N ASP A 30 -5.41 -14.10 -6.07
CA ASP A 30 -4.31 -14.32 -7.02
C ASP A 30 -4.59 -13.61 -8.36
N GLY A 31 -3.60 -12.87 -8.84
CA GLY A 31 -3.71 -12.08 -10.06
C GLY A 31 -4.40 -10.71 -9.94
N THR A 32 -4.93 -10.35 -8.76
CA THR A 32 -5.47 -9.00 -8.52
C THR A 32 -4.36 -7.99 -8.27
N TRP A 33 -4.67 -6.72 -8.54
CA TRP A 33 -3.77 -5.59 -8.31
C TRP A 33 -4.09 -4.94 -6.97
N ALA A 34 -3.06 -4.66 -6.19
CA ALA A 34 -3.15 -3.97 -4.92
C ALA A 34 -2.12 -2.86 -4.83
N PHE A 35 -2.38 -1.87 -3.97
CA PHE A 35 -1.34 -0.96 -3.52
C PHE A 35 -0.31 -1.70 -2.67
N VAL A 36 0.89 -1.13 -2.61
CA VAL A 36 1.88 -1.50 -1.59
C VAL A 36 1.32 -1.11 -0.22
N GLY A 37 1.53 -1.93 0.81
CA GLY A 37 1.08 -1.58 2.15
C GLY A 37 0.73 -2.77 3.02
N GLY A 38 0.39 -2.48 4.27
CA GLY A 38 0.15 -3.48 5.30
C GLY A 38 -0.54 -2.92 6.53
N HIS A 39 -0.35 -3.58 7.66
CA HIS A 39 -0.97 -3.19 8.93
C HIS A 39 -0.16 -2.06 9.59
N LEU A 40 -0.89 -1.10 10.17
CA LEU A 40 -0.28 -0.09 11.02
C LEU A 40 0.19 -0.75 12.32
N GLU A 41 1.47 -0.62 12.66
CA GLU A 41 2.03 -1.19 13.89
C GLU A 41 1.95 -0.20 15.07
N PHE A 42 2.08 -0.73 16.28
CA PHE A 42 2.03 0.08 17.49
C PHE A 42 3.18 1.09 17.51
N GLY A 43 2.83 2.37 17.70
CA GLY A 43 3.79 3.47 17.76
C GLY A 43 4.16 4.08 16.40
N GLU A 44 3.63 3.56 15.29
CA GLU A 44 3.84 4.13 13.96
C GLU A 44 2.78 5.19 13.62
N THR A 45 3.23 6.24 12.94
CA THR A 45 2.36 7.08 12.11
C THR A 45 2.04 6.35 10.78
N PRO A 46 0.93 6.69 10.09
CA PRO A 46 0.65 6.14 8.77
C PRO A 46 1.80 6.33 7.77
N GLU A 47 2.49 7.47 7.85
CA GLU A 47 3.66 7.77 7.01
C GLU A 47 4.89 6.89 7.33
N GLU A 48 5.09 6.51 8.59
CA GLU A 48 6.16 5.59 8.99
C GLU A 48 5.87 4.17 8.51
N CYS A 49 4.64 3.69 8.73
CA CYS A 49 4.17 2.41 8.19
C CYS A 49 4.31 2.37 6.67
N ALA A 50 3.89 3.42 5.95
CA ALA A 50 4.05 3.52 4.50
C ALA A 50 5.52 3.41 4.06
N LYS A 51 6.46 4.02 4.79
CA LYS A 51 7.90 3.93 4.49
C LYS A 51 8.46 2.52 4.72
N ARG A 52 8.04 1.87 5.82
CA ARG A 52 8.44 0.50 6.16
C ARG A 52 7.95 -0.49 5.10
N GLU A 53 6.65 -0.52 4.85
CA GLU A 53 6.00 -1.43 3.90
C GLU A 53 6.58 -1.29 2.47
N VAL A 54 6.80 -0.05 2.02
CA VAL A 54 7.38 0.19 0.69
C VAL A 54 8.83 -0.28 0.59
N PHE A 55 9.58 -0.21 1.68
CA PHE A 55 10.93 -0.76 1.71
C PHE A 55 10.92 -2.29 1.78
N GLU A 56 10.04 -2.90 2.57
CA GLU A 56 9.94 -4.35 2.72
C GLU A 56 9.43 -5.05 1.46
N GLU A 57 8.37 -4.55 0.84
CA GLU A 57 7.74 -5.21 -0.31
C GLU A 57 8.49 -5.00 -1.63
N ILE A 58 9.08 -3.82 -1.84
CA ILE A 58 9.71 -3.46 -3.13
C ILE A 58 11.09 -2.82 -3.03
N GLY A 59 11.70 -2.73 -1.84
CA GLY A 59 13.05 -2.20 -1.65
C GLY A 59 13.18 -0.71 -1.93
N LEU A 60 12.06 0.04 -2.03
CA LEU A 60 12.08 1.44 -2.38
C LEU A 60 12.08 2.32 -1.12
N ARG A 61 12.99 3.30 -1.07
CA ARG A 61 13.00 4.33 -0.01
C ARG A 61 12.23 5.57 -0.46
N ILE A 62 11.14 5.88 0.23
CA ILE A 62 10.33 7.08 0.01
C ILE A 62 10.54 8.09 1.14
N ILE A 63 10.55 9.37 0.82
CA ILE A 63 10.92 10.44 1.78
C ILE A 63 9.73 11.35 2.05
N LYS A 64 9.17 11.95 0.99
CA LYS A 64 8.02 12.86 1.08
C LYS A 64 6.72 12.07 0.98
N THR A 65 6.04 11.94 2.11
CA THR A 65 4.78 11.20 2.25
C THR A 65 3.72 12.10 2.86
N LYS A 66 2.46 11.87 2.49
CA LYS A 66 1.32 12.58 3.08
C LYS A 66 0.08 11.68 3.08
N SER A 67 -0.58 11.52 4.22
CA SER A 67 -1.92 10.94 4.28
C SER A 67 -2.93 11.80 3.49
N VAL A 68 -3.68 11.18 2.57
CA VAL A 68 -4.56 11.89 1.62
C VAL A 68 -6.03 11.49 1.69
N ALA A 69 -6.32 10.26 2.13
CA ALA A 69 -7.68 9.74 2.22
C ALA A 69 -7.74 8.57 3.20
N PHE A 70 -8.95 8.14 3.55
CA PHE A 70 -9.17 6.87 4.19
C PHE A 70 -10.45 6.21 3.65
N THR A 71 -10.55 4.89 3.80
CA THR A 71 -11.75 4.11 3.51
C THR A 71 -12.19 3.33 4.74
N ASN A 72 -13.48 2.95 4.74
CA ASN A 72 -14.08 2.07 5.72
C ASN A 72 -14.54 0.80 5.00
N ASP A 73 -13.76 -0.27 5.13
CA ASP A 73 -13.88 -1.48 4.33
C ASP A 73 -14.45 -2.64 5.17
N LEU A 74 -15.73 -2.97 4.94
CA LEU A 74 -16.42 -4.07 5.61
C LEU A 74 -16.57 -5.29 4.70
N PHE A 75 -15.70 -6.27 4.88
CA PHE A 75 -15.68 -7.54 4.16
C PHE A 75 -16.49 -8.58 4.93
N ARG A 76 -17.82 -8.59 4.72
CA ARG A 76 -18.76 -9.43 5.48
C ARG A 76 -18.50 -10.93 5.33
N LYS A 77 -18.16 -11.40 4.12
CA LYS A 77 -17.92 -12.84 3.87
C LYS A 77 -16.66 -13.32 4.59
N GLU A 78 -15.63 -12.49 4.62
CA GLU A 78 -14.32 -12.76 5.22
C GLU A 78 -14.28 -12.42 6.71
N LYS A 79 -15.37 -11.87 7.28
CA LYS A 79 -15.46 -11.35 8.65
C LYS A 79 -14.30 -10.40 8.99
N LYS A 80 -13.98 -9.49 8.07
CA LYS A 80 -12.91 -8.50 8.21
C LYS A 80 -13.49 -7.09 8.14
N HIS A 81 -12.98 -6.20 8.98
CA HIS A 81 -13.30 -4.78 8.97
C HIS A 81 -12.00 -4.00 9.07
N TYR A 82 -11.74 -3.14 8.08
CA TYR A 82 -10.57 -2.29 8.03
C TYR A 82 -10.94 -0.81 7.92
N ILE A 83 -10.19 0.02 8.61
CA ILE A 83 -9.99 1.41 8.24
C ILE A 83 -8.66 1.47 7.48
N THR A 84 -8.69 1.82 6.19
CA THR A 84 -7.48 1.89 5.38
C THR A 84 -7.10 3.34 5.17
N ILE A 85 -5.93 3.76 5.64
CA ILE A 85 -5.40 5.10 5.42
C ILE A 85 -4.54 5.08 4.14
N PHE A 86 -4.81 6.00 3.22
CA PHE A 86 -4.04 6.13 1.99
C PHE A 86 -2.96 7.20 2.14
N VAL A 87 -1.70 6.79 1.97
CA VAL A 87 -0.54 7.67 2.00
C VAL A 87 -0.02 7.88 0.58
N LEU A 88 0.04 9.14 0.17
CA LEU A 88 0.58 9.53 -1.13
C LEU A 88 2.07 9.84 -1.03
N THR A 89 2.83 9.36 -2.00
CA THR A 89 4.21 9.80 -2.25
C THR A 89 4.44 10.01 -3.74
N LYS A 90 5.29 10.99 -4.05
CA LYS A 90 5.77 11.21 -5.42
C LYS A 90 7.16 10.62 -5.55
N TYR A 91 7.32 9.77 -6.55
CA TYR A 91 8.58 9.17 -6.90
C TYR A 91 8.93 9.55 -8.33
N ASN A 92 10.03 10.32 -8.49
CA ASN A 92 10.58 10.65 -9.79
C ASN A 92 11.82 9.79 -10.02
N LYS A 93 11.77 8.76 -10.88
CA LYS A 93 13.02 8.11 -11.32
C LYS A 93 12.93 7.48 -12.71
N LYS A 94 13.86 7.89 -13.59
CA LYS A 94 14.21 7.33 -14.91
C LYS A 94 14.65 5.84 -14.92
N LYS A 95 14.59 5.14 -13.78
CA LYS A 95 15.04 3.74 -13.62
C LYS A 95 14.09 2.95 -12.72
N PHE A 96 12.88 2.66 -13.21
CA PHE A 96 12.24 1.40 -12.80
C PHE A 96 13.00 0.28 -13.52
N LYS A 97 13.89 -0.42 -12.81
CA LYS A 97 14.36 -1.71 -13.34
C LYS A 97 13.19 -2.67 -13.25
N SER A 98 12.67 -3.08 -14.40
CA SER A 98 11.62 -4.09 -14.55
C SER A 98 12.13 -5.45 -14.07
N GLY A 99 12.20 -5.64 -12.76
CA GLY A 99 12.95 -6.73 -12.16
C GLY A 99 12.23 -7.44 -11.03
N SER A 100 10.89 -7.41 -10.99
CA SER A 100 10.02 -8.31 -10.20
C SER A 100 8.54 -7.88 -10.33
N GLN A 101 7.95 -8.13 -11.50
CA GLN A 101 6.49 -8.02 -11.80
C GLN A 101 5.72 -6.77 -11.31
N THR A 102 6.39 -5.63 -11.17
CA THR A 102 5.74 -4.32 -10.96
C THR A 102 5.25 -3.76 -12.29
N LYS A 103 3.97 -3.37 -12.41
CA LYS A 103 3.49 -2.60 -13.56
C LYS A 103 2.97 -1.24 -13.10
N LEU A 104 3.48 -0.19 -13.73
CA LEU A 104 2.89 1.14 -13.68
C LEU A 104 1.65 1.14 -14.58
N ARG A 105 0.49 1.56 -14.07
CA ARG A 105 -0.72 1.78 -14.88
C ARG A 105 -0.97 3.28 -15.02
N SER A 106 -1.34 3.69 -16.24
CA SER A 106 -1.86 5.01 -16.60
C SER A 106 -3.33 5.13 -16.28
#